data_AF-A0A3D2AIJ7-F1
#
_entry.id   AF-A0A3D2AIJ7-F1
#
_cell.length_a   1.000
_cell.length_b   1.000
_cell.length_c   1.000
_cell.angle_alpha   90.00
_cell.angle_beta   90.00
_cell.angle_gamma   90.00
#
_symmetry.space_group_name_H-M   'P 1'
#
loop_
_entity.id
_entity.type
_entity.pdbx_description
1 polymer ?
#
loop_
_entity_poly.entity_id
_entity_poly.type
_entity_poly.pdbx_seq_one_letter_code
_entity_poly.pdbx_strand_id
1 'polypeptide(L)'
;MSIITKKFQYGEQTVTLETGRIARQASGAVLVTIDDAIQVLVAVVGAKTAKPDQGFFPLSVHYQEKTYAVGKIPGGFFKREARPSEKETLTSRLIDRPIRPLFPKGFMNEVQVICTVVSADKANDPDIAALIGTSAALAISGIPFAGPIGAARVAYTDAAGYTLNPSFEAQATSDLDMVVAGTADAVLMVESEAKELSEDVMLGAVLFAHDEMQAVVKAIGEFAAEAAKPTWDLAPVEEDTVLKAAVAAEVGAAVGDAYQISDKLDRQARLGEVKAQAVAALCNDDADAPSKSDVLGMVSKLEKHTVRSRVVAGEPRIDGRDTKTVRGINVEIGALAKAHGSSLFTRGETQSIVVAT
;
A
#
# COMPACT_ATOMS: atom_id res chain seq x y z
N MET A 1 19.74 -27.07 14.42
CA MET A 1 19.22 -25.86 13.74
C MET A 1 18.23 -26.33 12.70
N SER A 2 16.99 -25.83 12.69
CA SER A 2 16.01 -26.24 11.68
C SER A 2 15.95 -25.17 10.60
N ILE A 3 16.43 -25.50 9.40
CA ILE A 3 16.19 -24.71 8.18
C ILE A 3 14.88 -25.21 7.61
N ILE A 4 13.97 -24.29 7.30
CA ILE A 4 12.69 -24.62 6.70
C ILE A 4 12.70 -24.06 5.29
N THR A 5 12.37 -24.91 4.32
CA THR A 5 12.38 -24.58 2.91
C THR A 5 11.07 -25.03 2.27
N LYS A 6 10.44 -24.13 1.51
CA LYS A 6 9.28 -24.44 0.68
C LYS A 6 9.59 -24.14 -0.77
N LYS A 7 9.49 -25.16 -1.63
CA LYS A 7 9.69 -25.04 -3.08
C LYS A 7 8.38 -25.31 -3.80
N PHE A 8 8.01 -24.48 -4.75
CA PHE A 8 6.77 -24.60 -5.51
C PHE A 8 6.92 -24.01 -6.92
N GLN A 9 6.03 -24.43 -7.81
CA GLN A 9 5.96 -23.93 -9.18
C GLN A 9 5.03 -22.72 -9.25
N TYR A 10 5.43 -21.67 -9.97
CA TYR A 10 4.64 -20.48 -10.23
C TYR A 10 4.78 -20.06 -11.70
N GLY A 11 3.78 -20.40 -12.51
CA GLY A 11 3.92 -20.37 -13.97
C GLY A 11 5.05 -21.29 -14.42
N GLU A 12 5.95 -20.77 -15.25
CA GLU A 12 7.14 -21.48 -15.72
C GLU A 12 8.30 -21.43 -14.72
N GLN A 13 8.20 -20.59 -13.68
CA GLN A 13 9.25 -20.34 -12.72
C GLN A 13 9.14 -21.23 -11.48
N THR A 14 10.28 -21.61 -10.93
CA THR A 14 10.38 -22.32 -9.66
C THR A 14 10.75 -21.36 -8.54
N VAL A 15 9.88 -21.22 -7.54
CA VAL A 15 10.08 -20.35 -6.38
C VAL A 15 10.47 -21.18 -5.16
N THR A 16 11.50 -20.73 -4.44
CA THR A 16 11.96 -21.33 -3.19
C THR A 16 11.96 -20.29 -2.07
N LEU A 17 11.29 -20.59 -0.96
CA LEU A 17 11.29 -19.79 0.27
C LEU A 17 12.17 -20.50 1.30
N GLU A 18 13.14 -19.81 1.88
CA GLU A 18 14.00 -20.35 2.95
C GLU A 18 13.97 -19.44 4.19
N THR A 19 13.84 -20.04 5.38
CA THR A 19 14.01 -19.34 6.66
C THR A 19 14.82 -20.17 7.67
N GLY A 20 15.15 -19.55 8.80
CA GLY A 20 15.87 -20.17 9.92
C GLY A 20 17.39 -20.10 9.84
N ARG A 21 17.97 -19.88 8.65
CA ARG A 21 19.43 -19.74 8.47
C ARG A 21 19.94 -18.30 8.61
N ILE A 22 19.33 -17.35 7.89
CA ILE A 22 19.80 -15.96 7.76
C ILE A 22 18.97 -15.02 8.64
N ALA A 23 19.59 -13.97 9.19
CA ALA A 23 18.92 -12.88 9.93
C ALA A 23 17.98 -13.32 11.07
N ARG A 24 18.36 -14.36 11.83
CA ARG A 24 17.55 -15.01 12.88
C ARG A 24 17.05 -14.08 14.01
N GLN A 25 17.66 -12.91 14.17
CA GLN A 25 17.24 -11.92 15.18
C GLN A 25 16.06 -11.05 14.72
N ALA A 26 15.73 -11.03 13.43
CA ALA A 26 14.56 -10.33 12.92
C ALA A 26 13.26 -10.99 13.40
N SER A 27 12.15 -10.24 13.37
CA SER A 27 10.83 -10.79 13.67
C SER A 27 10.46 -11.86 12.65
N GLY A 28 10.68 -11.60 11.35
CA GLY A 28 10.63 -12.61 10.29
C GLY A 28 11.75 -12.37 9.28
N ALA A 29 12.30 -13.44 8.70
CA ALA A 29 13.30 -13.32 7.64
C ALA A 29 13.16 -14.47 6.65
N VAL A 30 13.10 -14.15 5.35
CA VAL A 30 12.96 -15.13 4.27
C VAL A 30 13.94 -14.77 3.16
N LEU A 31 14.70 -15.76 2.71
CA LEU A 31 15.41 -15.68 1.43
C LEU A 31 14.50 -16.30 0.37
N VAL A 32 14.11 -15.49 -0.62
CA VAL A 32 13.33 -15.95 -1.77
C VAL A 32 14.27 -16.16 -2.94
N THR A 33 14.17 -17.32 -3.59
CA THR A 33 14.91 -17.64 -4.81
C THR A 33 13.93 -17.97 -5.94
N ILE A 34 14.12 -17.38 -7.12
CA ILE A 34 13.40 -17.74 -8.35
C ILE A 34 14.41 -18.28 -9.38
N ASP A 35 14.20 -19.51 -9.84
CA ASP A 35 15.00 -20.23 -10.88
C ASP A 35 16.53 -20.23 -10.68
N ASP A 36 16.99 -20.13 -9.44
CA ASP A 36 18.41 -19.90 -9.08
C ASP A 36 19.04 -18.64 -9.72
N ALA A 37 18.19 -17.78 -10.30
CA ALA A 37 18.57 -16.58 -11.04
C ALA A 37 18.40 -15.31 -10.20
N ILE A 38 17.32 -15.23 -9.42
CA ILE A 38 17.04 -14.11 -8.53
C ILE A 38 17.02 -14.60 -7.09
N GLN A 39 17.70 -13.86 -6.20
CA GLN A 39 17.64 -14.05 -4.75
C GLN A 39 17.43 -12.71 -4.04
N VAL A 40 16.35 -12.63 -3.26
CA VAL A 40 16.01 -11.46 -2.45
C VAL A 40 15.91 -11.87 -0.98
N LEU A 41 16.74 -11.26 -0.14
CA LEU A 41 16.64 -11.39 1.31
C LEU A 41 15.65 -10.36 1.83
N VAL A 42 14.58 -10.82 2.45
CA VAL A 42 13.59 -9.97 3.09
C VAL A 42 13.61 -10.18 4.60
N ALA A 43 13.79 -9.09 5.34
CA ALA A 43 13.76 -9.08 6.80
C ALA A 43 12.69 -8.10 7.30
N VAL A 44 11.90 -8.56 8.26
CA VAL A 44 10.83 -7.79 8.92
C VAL A 44 11.15 -7.67 10.39
N VAL A 45 11.07 -6.45 10.91
CA VAL A 45 11.20 -6.16 12.34
C VAL A 45 9.99 -5.37 12.79
N GLY A 46 9.30 -5.87 13.81
CA GLY A 46 8.26 -5.14 14.51
C GLY A 46 8.75 -4.76 15.92
N ALA A 47 8.53 -3.51 16.33
CA ALA A 47 8.69 -3.10 17.71
C ALA A 47 7.65 -3.82 18.59
N LYS A 48 8.05 -4.33 19.76
CA LYS A 48 7.14 -5.05 20.67
C LYS A 48 6.15 -4.12 21.37
N THR A 49 6.48 -2.85 21.51
CA THR A 49 5.65 -1.82 22.13
C THR A 49 5.51 -0.63 21.19
N ALA A 50 4.30 -0.08 21.10
CA ALA A 50 4.09 1.22 20.45
C ALA A 50 4.75 2.35 21.27
N LYS A 51 5.13 3.43 20.61
CA LYS A 51 5.61 4.63 21.30
C LYS A 51 4.44 5.31 22.02
N PRO A 52 4.66 5.95 23.18
CA PRO A 52 3.66 6.86 23.75
C PRO A 52 3.23 7.90 22.70
N ASP A 53 1.95 8.24 22.67
CA ASP A 53 1.38 9.26 21.78
C ASP A 53 1.52 9.00 20.27
N GLN A 54 1.69 7.73 19.87
CA GLN A 54 1.77 7.34 18.46
C GLN A 54 0.42 7.57 17.74
N GLY A 55 0.31 8.69 17.02
CA GLY A 55 -0.91 9.08 16.32
C GLY A 55 -1.18 8.38 14.98
N PHE A 56 -0.27 7.54 14.49
CA PHE A 56 -0.41 6.82 13.22
C PHE A 56 0.39 5.52 13.20
N PHE A 57 0.02 4.57 12.35
CA PHE A 57 0.77 3.32 12.17
C PHE A 57 2.09 3.54 11.39
N PRO A 58 3.27 3.38 12.04
CA PRO A 58 4.56 3.62 11.39
C PRO A 58 5.06 2.35 10.69
N LEU A 59 4.64 2.20 9.43
CA LEU A 59 5.18 1.21 8.50
C LEU A 59 6.18 1.86 7.55
N SER A 60 7.38 1.29 7.46
CA SER A 60 8.41 1.65 6.49
C SER A 60 8.86 0.43 5.68
N VAL A 61 9.00 0.61 4.37
CA VAL A 61 9.48 -0.41 3.45
C VAL A 61 10.67 0.13 2.68
N HIS A 62 11.75 -0.64 2.65
CA HIS A 62 12.98 -0.29 1.94
C HIS A 62 13.40 -1.44 1.03
N TYR A 63 13.31 -1.22 -0.28
CA TYR A 63 13.87 -2.10 -1.29
C TYR A 63 15.22 -1.56 -1.77
N GLN A 64 16.22 -2.43 -1.88
CA GLN A 64 17.57 -2.10 -2.33
C GLN A 64 18.14 -3.15 -3.26
N GLU A 65 18.73 -2.71 -4.37
CA GLU A 65 19.45 -3.54 -5.32
C GLU A 65 20.96 -3.41 -5.10
N LYS A 66 21.62 -4.49 -4.67
CA LYS A 66 23.08 -4.46 -4.50
C LYS A 66 23.76 -4.67 -5.83
N THR A 67 24.76 -3.86 -6.16
CA THR A 67 25.41 -3.98 -7.48
C THR A 67 26.19 -5.29 -7.61
N TYR A 68 26.63 -5.85 -6.49
CA TYR A 68 27.26 -7.16 -6.45
C TYR A 68 26.29 -8.28 -6.84
N ALA A 69 24.98 -8.08 -6.73
CA ALA A 69 23.98 -9.10 -7.08
C ALA A 69 24.10 -9.56 -8.54
N VAL A 70 24.62 -8.66 -9.39
CA VAL A 70 24.91 -8.89 -10.82
C VAL A 70 26.42 -8.87 -11.13
N GLY A 71 27.28 -9.02 -10.11
CA GLY A 71 28.73 -9.04 -10.25
C GLY A 71 29.38 -7.71 -10.64
N LYS A 72 28.76 -6.57 -10.31
CA LYS A 72 29.29 -5.23 -10.63
C LYS A 72 29.75 -4.46 -9.38
N ILE A 73 30.77 -3.65 -9.55
CA ILE A 73 31.19 -2.64 -8.56
C ILE A 73 30.37 -1.35 -8.81
N PRO A 74 29.86 -0.66 -7.77
CA PRO A 74 29.09 0.56 -7.95
C PRO A 74 29.86 1.64 -8.73
N GLY A 75 29.15 2.33 -9.62
CA GLY A 75 29.67 3.50 -10.34
C GLY A 75 29.94 4.70 -9.42
N GLY A 76 30.45 5.79 -9.99
CA GLY A 76 30.68 7.05 -9.26
C GLY A 76 31.96 7.08 -8.42
N PHE A 77 32.10 8.15 -7.61
CA PHE A 77 33.32 8.46 -6.85
C PHE A 77 33.52 7.54 -5.63
N PHE A 78 32.47 7.32 -4.83
CA PHE A 78 32.55 6.60 -3.56
C PHE A 78 32.57 5.07 -3.68
N LYS A 79 32.28 4.52 -4.88
CA LYS A 79 32.23 3.06 -5.14
C LYS A 79 31.35 2.28 -4.15
N ARG A 80 30.23 2.89 -3.74
CA ARG A 80 29.27 2.35 -2.76
C ARG A 80 27.85 2.69 -3.19
N GLU A 81 26.90 1.82 -2.91
CA GLU A 81 25.47 2.14 -3.04
C GLU A 81 25.12 3.33 -2.13
N ALA A 82 24.42 4.31 -2.70
CA ALA A 82 24.10 5.56 -2.02
C ALA A 82 22.62 5.55 -1.57
N ARG A 83 21.93 6.68 -1.73
CA ARG A 83 20.49 6.77 -1.52
C ARG A 83 19.75 5.90 -2.56
N PRO A 84 18.56 5.38 -2.23
CA PRO A 84 17.75 4.64 -3.19
C PRO A 84 17.52 5.45 -4.47
N SER A 85 17.60 4.76 -5.60
CA SER A 85 17.18 5.24 -6.90
C SER A 85 15.65 5.42 -6.98
N GLU A 86 15.18 6.01 -8.07
CA GLU A 86 13.75 6.13 -8.35
C GLU A 86 13.08 4.76 -8.46
N LYS A 87 13.67 3.81 -9.22
CA LYS A 87 13.20 2.43 -9.30
C LYS A 87 13.05 1.81 -7.91
N GLU A 88 14.10 1.87 -7.09
CA GLU A 88 14.07 1.28 -5.74
C GLU A 88 12.99 1.91 -4.84
N THR A 89 12.75 3.22 -4.99
CA THR A 89 11.68 3.93 -4.27
C THR A 89 10.29 3.51 -4.76
N LEU A 90 10.10 3.36 -6.08
CA LEU A 90 8.85 2.89 -6.68
C LEU A 90 8.55 1.45 -6.25
N THR A 91 9.53 0.55 -6.30
CA THR A 91 9.39 -0.84 -5.81
C THR A 91 9.10 -0.88 -4.31
N SER A 92 9.71 0.00 -3.51
CA SER A 92 9.37 0.13 -2.08
C SER A 92 7.89 0.49 -1.88
N ARG A 93 7.35 1.40 -2.69
CA ARG A 93 5.91 1.76 -2.67
C ARG A 93 5.02 0.62 -3.19
N LEU A 94 5.48 -0.11 -4.21
CA LEU A 94 4.79 -1.27 -4.77
C LEU A 94 4.57 -2.35 -3.71
N ILE A 95 5.55 -2.55 -2.82
CA ILE A 95 5.48 -3.46 -1.67
C ILE A 95 4.64 -2.90 -0.52
N ASP A 96 4.80 -1.61 -0.18
CA ASP A 96 4.09 -0.96 0.94
C ASP A 96 2.57 -0.95 0.74
N ARG A 97 2.10 -0.61 -0.46
CA ARG A 97 0.68 -0.43 -0.78
C ARG A 97 -0.21 -1.63 -0.44
N PRO A 98 0.10 -2.88 -0.88
CA PRO A 98 -0.74 -4.03 -0.58
C PRO A 98 -0.64 -4.52 0.87
N ILE A 99 0.50 -4.35 1.56
CA ILE A 99 0.64 -4.84 2.95
C ILE A 99 0.04 -3.88 3.99
N ARG A 100 0.10 -2.56 3.73
CA ARG A 100 -0.36 -1.53 4.67
C ARG A 100 -1.82 -1.70 5.15
N PRO A 101 -2.81 -1.99 4.29
CA PRO A 101 -4.20 -2.16 4.74
C PRO A 101 -4.47 -3.46 5.50
N LEU A 102 -3.52 -4.41 5.49
CA LEU A 102 -3.68 -5.72 6.14
C LEU A 102 -3.24 -5.75 7.60
N PHE A 103 -2.68 -4.65 8.12
CA PHE A 103 -2.45 -4.51 9.56
C PHE A 103 -3.76 -4.17 10.26
N PRO A 104 -4.07 -4.80 11.41
CA PRO A 104 -5.30 -4.53 12.14
C PRO A 104 -5.47 -3.04 12.47
N LYS A 105 -6.71 -2.56 12.39
CA LYS A 105 -7.03 -1.18 12.77
C LYS A 105 -6.61 -0.93 14.22
N GLY A 106 -5.86 0.14 14.45
CA GLY A 106 -5.35 0.49 15.78
C GLY A 106 -3.99 -0.15 16.11
N PHE A 107 -3.41 -0.95 15.22
CA PHE A 107 -2.04 -1.42 15.35
C PHE A 107 -1.06 -0.24 15.16
N MET A 108 -0.35 0.14 16.22
CA MET A 108 0.54 1.32 16.25
C MET A 108 2.02 0.97 16.47
N ASN A 109 2.35 -0.32 16.54
CA ASN A 109 3.74 -0.74 16.68
C ASN A 109 4.50 -0.46 15.38
N GLU A 110 5.72 0.05 15.50
CA GLU A 110 6.58 0.32 14.35
C GLU A 110 6.95 -0.98 13.64
N VAL A 111 6.76 -1.03 12.33
CA VAL A 111 7.14 -2.15 11.47
C VAL A 111 8.06 -1.66 10.37
N GLN A 112 9.20 -2.33 10.22
CA GLN A 112 10.15 -2.09 9.15
C GLN A 112 10.31 -3.36 8.31
N VAL A 113 10.20 -3.20 7.00
CA VAL A 113 10.46 -4.24 6.00
C VAL A 113 11.67 -3.82 5.18
N ILE A 114 12.72 -4.65 5.14
CA ILE A 114 13.92 -4.42 4.34
C ILE A 114 14.03 -5.56 3.32
N CYS A 115 13.97 -5.23 2.05
CA CYS A 115 14.16 -6.12 0.92
C CYS A 115 15.52 -5.81 0.28
N THR A 116 16.43 -6.78 0.24
CA THR A 116 17.75 -6.63 -0.37
C THR A 116 17.92 -7.67 -1.45
N VAL A 117 18.09 -7.22 -2.70
CA VAL A 117 18.48 -8.11 -3.81
C VAL A 117 19.95 -8.48 -3.61
N VAL A 118 20.21 -9.77 -3.41
CA VAL A 118 21.55 -10.30 -3.10
C VAL A 118 22.14 -11.11 -4.26
N SER A 119 21.30 -11.61 -5.16
CA SER A 119 21.71 -12.18 -6.44
C SER A 119 20.61 -11.92 -7.47
N ALA A 120 20.98 -11.61 -8.71
CA ALA A 120 20.03 -11.41 -9.79
C ALA A 120 20.68 -11.72 -11.13
N ASP A 121 19.87 -12.18 -12.09
CA ASP A 121 20.23 -12.18 -13.49
C ASP A 121 20.02 -10.80 -14.12
N LYS A 122 20.09 -10.73 -15.45
CA LYS A 122 19.81 -9.50 -16.21
C LYS A 122 18.55 -9.62 -17.08
N ALA A 123 17.79 -10.70 -16.89
CA ALA A 123 16.66 -11.05 -17.74
C ALA A 123 15.33 -10.83 -17.03
N ASN A 124 15.30 -10.83 -15.70
CA ASN A 124 14.08 -10.81 -14.91
C ASN A 124 14.14 -9.72 -13.82
N ASP A 125 12.98 -9.14 -13.48
CA ASP A 125 12.88 -8.12 -12.44
C ASP A 125 12.74 -8.76 -11.04
N PRO A 126 13.54 -8.36 -10.02
CA PRO A 126 13.44 -8.91 -8.67
C PRO A 126 12.23 -8.44 -7.84
N ASP A 127 11.41 -7.52 -8.36
CA ASP A 127 10.32 -6.89 -7.59
C ASP A 127 9.23 -7.88 -7.14
N ILE A 128 8.81 -8.82 -8.00
CA ILE A 128 7.88 -9.89 -7.64
C ILE A 128 8.47 -10.79 -6.54
N ALA A 129 9.76 -11.13 -6.64
CA ALA A 129 10.44 -11.90 -5.59
C ALA A 129 10.45 -11.15 -4.24
N ALA A 130 10.63 -9.83 -4.25
CA ALA A 130 10.59 -9.00 -3.05
C ALA A 130 9.18 -8.90 -2.42
N LEU A 131 8.14 -8.80 -3.25
CA LEU A 131 6.73 -8.85 -2.81
C LEU A 131 6.41 -10.19 -2.14
N ILE A 132 6.76 -11.30 -2.80
CA ILE A 132 6.59 -12.67 -2.27
C ILE A 132 7.34 -12.83 -0.96
N GLY A 133 8.59 -12.37 -0.89
CA GLY A 133 9.42 -12.44 0.31
C GLY A 133 8.88 -11.63 1.46
N THR A 134 8.32 -10.46 1.18
CA THR A 134 7.67 -9.61 2.20
C THR A 134 6.44 -10.29 2.77
N SER A 135 5.59 -10.85 1.90
CA SER A 135 4.42 -11.64 2.30
C SER A 135 4.81 -12.81 3.20
N ALA A 136 5.80 -13.60 2.78
CA ALA A 136 6.28 -14.75 3.55
C ALA A 136 6.94 -14.35 4.88
N ALA A 137 7.77 -13.30 4.88
CA ALA A 137 8.45 -12.82 6.09
C ALA A 137 7.46 -12.26 7.12
N LEU A 138 6.43 -11.53 6.68
CA LEU A 138 5.33 -11.07 7.56
C LEU A 138 4.55 -12.26 8.11
N ALA A 139 4.18 -13.23 7.26
CA ALA A 139 3.42 -14.41 7.66
C ALA A 139 4.10 -15.24 8.76
N ILE A 140 5.44 -15.32 8.77
CA ILE A 140 6.18 -16.05 9.81
C ILE A 140 6.60 -15.20 11.02
N SER A 141 6.39 -13.88 10.96
CA SER A 141 6.95 -12.94 11.95
C SER A 141 6.27 -12.96 13.32
N GLY A 142 5.03 -13.45 13.36
CA GLY A 142 4.11 -13.30 14.49
C GLY A 142 3.51 -11.90 14.63
N ILE A 143 3.89 -10.93 13.79
CA ILE A 143 3.24 -9.62 13.76
C ILE A 143 1.81 -9.80 13.24
N PRO A 144 0.78 -9.22 13.88
CA PRO A 144 -0.60 -9.31 13.42
C PRO A 144 -0.74 -8.74 12.00
N PHE A 145 -1.07 -9.62 11.06
CA PHE A 145 -1.10 -9.31 9.63
C PHE A 145 -2.13 -10.21 8.94
N ALA A 146 -3.11 -9.62 8.27
CA ALA A 146 -4.21 -10.31 7.59
C ALA A 146 -3.84 -10.79 6.17
N GLY A 147 -2.59 -11.24 5.99
CA GLY A 147 -2.14 -11.90 4.75
C GLY A 147 -2.25 -13.43 4.84
N PRO A 148 -1.46 -14.18 4.04
CA PRO A 148 -0.45 -13.69 3.11
C PRO A 148 -1.06 -13.05 1.85
N ILE A 149 -0.23 -12.32 1.12
CA ILE A 149 -0.52 -11.84 -0.24
C ILE A 149 0.26 -12.60 -1.30
N GLY A 150 -0.30 -12.71 -2.49
CA GLY A 150 0.39 -13.07 -3.72
C GLY A 150 0.77 -11.82 -4.52
N ALA A 151 1.62 -11.99 -5.51
CA ALA A 151 1.96 -10.95 -6.47
C ALA A 151 2.27 -11.55 -7.85
N ALA A 152 1.85 -10.87 -8.90
CA ALA A 152 2.07 -11.26 -10.29
C ALA A 152 2.38 -10.01 -11.14
N ARG A 153 3.29 -10.14 -12.11
CA ARG A 153 3.37 -9.24 -13.26
C ARG A 153 2.66 -9.89 -14.44
N VAL A 154 1.90 -9.10 -15.21
CA VAL A 154 1.17 -9.54 -16.40
C VAL A 154 1.60 -8.71 -17.59
N ALA A 155 2.01 -9.40 -18.65
CA ALA A 155 2.11 -8.87 -20.00
C ALA A 155 0.90 -9.28 -20.84
N TYR A 156 0.65 -8.54 -21.92
CA TYR A 156 -0.40 -8.84 -22.88
C TYR A 156 0.04 -8.49 -24.29
N THR A 157 -0.28 -9.37 -25.24
CA THR A 157 -0.30 -9.07 -26.67
C THR A 157 -1.49 -9.76 -27.30
N ASP A 158 -2.05 -9.23 -28.39
CA ASP A 158 -3.17 -9.87 -29.09
C ASP A 158 -2.82 -11.30 -29.57
N ALA A 159 -1.54 -11.55 -29.89
CA ALA A 159 -1.09 -12.83 -30.40
C ALA A 159 -0.92 -13.91 -29.31
N ALA A 160 -0.40 -13.54 -28.14
CA ALA A 160 -0.09 -14.48 -27.05
C ALA A 160 -1.13 -14.51 -25.93
N GLY A 161 -2.01 -13.50 -25.86
CA GLY A 161 -2.88 -13.31 -24.70
C GLY A 161 -2.09 -12.82 -23.48
N TYR A 162 -2.54 -13.20 -22.28
CA TYR A 162 -1.89 -12.84 -21.02
C TYR A 162 -0.68 -13.74 -20.74
N THR A 163 0.43 -13.12 -20.33
CA THR A 163 1.66 -13.82 -19.94
C THR A 163 2.00 -13.47 -18.49
N LEU A 164 2.22 -14.51 -17.67
CA LEU A 164 2.61 -14.37 -16.28
C LEU A 164 4.12 -14.16 -16.13
N ASN A 165 4.51 -13.18 -15.32
CA ASN A 165 5.89 -12.84 -14.94
C ASN A 165 6.87 -12.84 -16.14
N PRO A 166 6.60 -12.03 -17.18
CA PRO A 166 7.44 -11.96 -18.37
C PRO A 166 8.86 -11.51 -18.02
N SER A 167 9.83 -11.99 -18.80
CA SER A 167 11.20 -11.45 -18.80
C SER A 167 11.21 -10.02 -19.36
N PHE A 168 12.31 -9.29 -19.17
CA PHE A 168 12.48 -7.96 -19.77
C PHE A 168 12.35 -7.97 -21.30
N GLU A 169 12.81 -9.04 -21.96
CA GLU A 169 12.69 -9.18 -23.41
C GLU A 169 11.23 -9.36 -23.84
N ALA A 170 10.48 -10.24 -23.17
CA ALA A 170 9.06 -10.42 -23.43
C ALA A 170 8.27 -9.13 -23.14
N GLN A 171 8.56 -8.48 -22.00
CA GLN A 171 7.93 -7.23 -21.58
C GLN A 171 8.14 -6.08 -22.59
N ALA A 172 9.31 -6.01 -23.23
CA ALA A 172 9.60 -4.98 -24.24
C ALA A 172 8.70 -5.03 -25.47
N THR A 173 8.11 -6.20 -25.77
CA THR A 173 7.17 -6.39 -26.88
C THR A 173 5.71 -6.39 -26.44
N SER A 174 5.45 -6.32 -25.14
CA SER A 174 4.11 -6.32 -24.55
C SER A 174 3.40 -4.97 -24.75
N ASP A 175 2.08 -5.01 -24.82
CA ASP A 175 1.20 -3.85 -24.78
C ASP A 175 0.70 -3.53 -23.35
N LEU A 176 1.08 -4.36 -22.38
CA LEU A 176 0.76 -4.21 -20.96
C LEU A 176 1.97 -4.50 -20.06
N ASP A 177 2.26 -3.66 -19.09
CA ASP A 177 3.02 -3.98 -17.89
C ASP A 177 2.09 -3.76 -16.69
N MET A 178 1.62 -4.82 -16.06
CA MET A 178 0.73 -4.72 -14.91
C MET A 178 1.26 -5.55 -13.75
N VAL A 179 1.46 -4.92 -12.59
CA VAL A 179 1.71 -5.63 -11.34
C VAL A 179 0.47 -5.60 -10.48
N VAL A 180 0.04 -6.79 -10.05
CA VAL A 180 -1.12 -6.98 -9.18
C VAL A 180 -0.66 -7.67 -7.90
N ALA A 181 -1.23 -7.26 -6.77
CA ALA A 181 -1.08 -7.96 -5.50
C ALA A 181 -2.43 -8.08 -4.78
N GLY A 182 -2.65 -9.21 -4.12
CA GLY A 182 -3.93 -9.54 -3.46
C GLY A 182 -3.80 -10.68 -2.46
N THR A 183 -4.84 -10.83 -1.63
CA THR A 183 -5.01 -12.00 -0.75
C THR A 183 -5.69 -13.14 -1.49
N ALA A 184 -6.02 -14.22 -0.77
CA ALA A 184 -6.87 -15.29 -1.29
C ALA A 184 -8.22 -14.77 -1.82
N ASP A 185 -8.80 -13.78 -1.13
CA ASP A 185 -10.18 -13.37 -1.38
C ASP A 185 -10.31 -12.11 -2.26
N ALA A 186 -9.28 -11.26 -2.30
CA ALA A 186 -9.42 -9.95 -2.93
C ALA A 186 -8.11 -9.37 -3.48
N VAL A 187 -8.25 -8.62 -4.58
CA VAL A 187 -7.21 -7.74 -5.10
C VAL A 187 -7.07 -6.51 -4.20
N LEU A 188 -5.83 -6.15 -3.86
CA LEU A 188 -5.52 -5.01 -2.99
C LEU A 188 -4.86 -3.86 -3.74
N MET A 189 -4.02 -4.17 -4.72
CA MET A 189 -3.19 -3.19 -5.41
C MET A 189 -3.02 -3.59 -6.87
N VAL A 190 -3.16 -2.60 -7.75
CA VAL A 190 -2.83 -2.68 -9.17
C VAL A 190 -1.97 -1.46 -9.50
N GLU A 191 -0.86 -1.69 -10.20
CA GLU A 191 -0.04 -0.67 -10.84
C GLU A 191 0.19 -1.11 -12.29
N SER A 192 -0.09 -0.24 -13.27
CA SER A 192 -0.05 -0.64 -14.67
C SER A 192 0.32 0.47 -15.64
N GLU A 193 1.03 0.10 -16.69
CA GLU A 193 1.24 0.87 -17.92
C GLU A 193 0.69 0.07 -19.11
N ALA A 194 -0.06 0.70 -20.01
CA ALA A 194 -0.71 0.02 -21.13
C ALA A 194 -0.73 0.88 -22.40
N LYS A 195 -0.63 0.23 -23.57
CA LYS A 195 -0.76 0.89 -24.88
C LYS A 195 -2.21 0.88 -25.36
N GLU A 196 -3.02 1.77 -24.78
CA GLU A 196 -4.41 2.03 -25.20
C GLU A 196 -5.30 0.77 -25.26
N LEU A 197 -5.12 -0.16 -24.30
CA LEU A 197 -5.91 -1.38 -24.20
C LEU A 197 -7.34 -1.10 -23.71
N SER A 198 -8.29 -1.94 -24.15
CA SER A 198 -9.70 -1.86 -23.71
C SER A 198 -9.87 -2.18 -22.23
N GLU A 199 -10.95 -1.68 -21.62
CA GLU A 199 -11.30 -1.96 -20.22
C GLU A 199 -11.46 -3.47 -19.95
N ASP A 200 -12.01 -4.23 -20.90
CA ASP A 200 -12.19 -5.68 -20.79
C ASP A 200 -10.84 -6.40 -20.71
N VAL A 201 -9.87 -6.00 -21.54
CA VAL A 201 -8.52 -6.57 -21.51
C VAL A 201 -7.82 -6.22 -20.20
N MET A 202 -7.95 -4.98 -19.73
CA MET A 202 -7.37 -4.52 -18.47
C MET A 202 -7.95 -5.26 -17.27
N LEU A 203 -9.27 -5.42 -17.22
CA LEU A 203 -9.94 -6.19 -16.15
C LEU A 203 -9.55 -7.66 -16.20
N GLY A 204 -9.51 -8.26 -17.40
CA GLY A 204 -9.08 -9.64 -17.59
C GLY A 204 -7.65 -9.88 -17.09
N ALA A 205 -6.73 -8.93 -17.31
CA ALA A 205 -5.36 -9.01 -16.79
C ALA A 205 -5.32 -9.01 -15.25
N VAL A 206 -6.15 -8.19 -14.60
CA VAL A 206 -6.25 -8.15 -13.13
C VAL A 206 -6.75 -9.49 -12.58
N LEU A 207 -7.76 -10.08 -13.21
CA LEU A 207 -8.33 -11.37 -12.80
C LEU A 207 -7.35 -12.51 -13.04
N PHE A 208 -6.72 -12.56 -14.22
CA PHE A 208 -5.67 -13.52 -14.54
C PHE A 208 -4.53 -13.48 -13.52
N ALA A 209 -4.05 -12.28 -13.16
CA ALA A 209 -3.04 -12.10 -12.15
C ALA A 209 -3.47 -12.65 -10.77
N HIS A 210 -4.71 -12.35 -10.37
CA HIS A 210 -5.25 -12.75 -9.08
C HIS A 210 -5.44 -14.26 -8.97
N ASP A 211 -5.85 -14.92 -10.05
CA ASP A 211 -5.97 -16.37 -10.14
C ASP A 211 -4.59 -17.06 -10.07
N GLU A 212 -3.64 -16.62 -10.89
CA GLU A 212 -2.29 -17.22 -10.95
C GLU A 212 -1.55 -17.07 -9.61
N MET A 213 -1.64 -15.90 -8.96
CA MET A 213 -0.92 -15.66 -7.71
C MET A 213 -1.44 -16.49 -6.52
N GLN A 214 -2.57 -17.20 -6.66
CA GLN A 214 -3.05 -18.09 -5.61
C GLN A 214 -2.08 -19.23 -5.30
N ALA A 215 -1.26 -19.65 -6.27
CA ALA A 215 -0.17 -20.61 -6.04
C ALA A 215 0.81 -20.09 -4.99
N VAL A 216 1.14 -18.79 -5.03
CA VAL A 216 2.01 -18.11 -4.05
C VAL A 216 1.33 -18.04 -2.69
N VAL A 217 0.08 -17.56 -2.64
CA VAL A 217 -0.69 -17.42 -1.38
C VAL A 217 -0.75 -18.75 -0.64
N LYS A 218 -1.10 -19.82 -1.35
CA LYS A 218 -1.16 -21.18 -0.82
C LYS A 218 0.20 -21.65 -0.31
N ALA A 219 1.26 -21.50 -1.11
CA ALA A 219 2.59 -21.95 -0.74
C ALA A 219 3.13 -21.22 0.50
N ILE A 220 2.87 -19.91 0.62
CA ILE A 220 3.22 -19.13 1.82
C ILE A 220 2.41 -19.58 3.03
N GLY A 221 1.11 -19.87 2.88
CA GLY A 221 0.29 -20.40 3.96
C GLY A 221 0.83 -21.73 4.50
N GLU A 222 1.21 -22.65 3.60
CA GLU A 222 1.84 -23.93 3.97
C GLU A 222 3.21 -23.71 4.63
N PHE A 223 4.03 -22.80 4.10
CA PHE A 223 5.32 -22.44 4.71
C PHE A 223 5.16 -21.84 6.11
N ALA A 224 4.16 -20.97 6.30
CA ALA A 224 3.87 -20.36 7.59
C ALA A 224 3.35 -21.37 8.62
N ALA A 225 2.58 -22.38 8.19
CA ALA A 225 2.14 -23.45 9.08
C ALA A 225 3.30 -24.20 9.76
N GLU A 226 4.46 -24.27 9.09
CA GLU A 226 5.67 -24.91 9.62
C GLU A 226 6.60 -23.94 10.37
N ALA A 227 6.69 -22.68 9.92
CA ALA A 227 7.72 -21.75 10.34
C ALA A 227 7.24 -20.56 11.20
N ALA A 228 5.93 -20.33 11.30
CA ALA A 228 5.42 -19.12 11.94
C ALA A 228 5.68 -19.10 13.44
N LYS A 229 6.12 -17.93 13.92
CA LYS A 229 6.15 -17.61 15.35
C LYS A 229 4.71 -17.38 15.84
N PRO A 230 4.44 -17.58 17.14
CA PRO A 230 3.15 -17.24 17.72
C PRO A 230 2.76 -15.79 17.39
N THR A 231 1.50 -15.61 16.95
CA THR A 231 0.96 -14.28 16.67
C THR A 231 0.93 -13.48 17.97
N TRP A 232 1.26 -12.19 17.90
CA TRP A 232 1.26 -11.34 19.08
C TRP A 232 -0.17 -11.08 19.54
N ASP A 233 -0.38 -11.13 20.85
CA ASP A 233 -1.65 -10.76 21.44
C ASP A 233 -1.87 -9.25 21.25
N LEU A 234 -2.90 -8.91 20.49
CA LEU A 234 -3.40 -7.55 20.42
C LEU A 234 -4.51 -7.40 21.43
N ALA A 235 -4.36 -6.40 22.30
CA ALA A 235 -5.51 -5.94 23.08
C ALA A 235 -6.61 -5.49 22.11
N PRO A 236 -7.86 -5.96 22.28
CA PRO A 236 -8.95 -5.47 21.47
C PRO A 236 -9.07 -3.96 21.65
N VAL A 237 -9.18 -3.25 20.53
CA VAL A 237 -9.49 -1.82 20.55
C VAL A 237 -10.98 -1.69 20.81
N GLU A 238 -11.36 -1.64 22.08
CA GLU A 238 -12.74 -1.40 22.49
C GLU A 238 -13.19 -0.02 21.99
N GLU A 239 -14.36 0.03 21.36
CA GLU A 239 -14.96 1.31 20.97
C GLU A 239 -15.67 1.91 22.17
N ASP A 240 -15.27 3.12 22.57
CA ASP A 240 -16.00 3.90 23.56
C ASP A 240 -17.36 4.34 23.00
N THR A 241 -18.36 3.49 23.23
CA THR A 241 -19.73 3.70 22.75
C THR A 241 -20.43 4.86 23.45
N VAL A 242 -20.05 5.16 24.69
CA VAL A 242 -20.58 6.28 25.47
C VAL A 242 -20.11 7.59 24.86
N LEU A 243 -18.79 7.72 24.64
CA LEU A 243 -18.21 8.89 24.00
C LEU A 243 -18.74 9.07 22.57
N LYS A 244 -18.88 7.98 21.81
CA LYS A 244 -19.45 8.01 20.46
C LYS A 244 -20.87 8.58 20.47
N ALA A 245 -21.72 8.15 21.41
CA ALA A 245 -23.07 8.66 21.54
C ALA A 245 -23.08 10.14 21.97
N ALA A 246 -22.24 10.52 22.92
CA ALA A 246 -22.11 11.91 23.38
C ALA A 246 -21.65 12.86 22.24
N VAL A 247 -20.63 12.48 21.47
CA VAL A 247 -20.14 13.24 20.31
C VAL A 247 -21.24 13.35 19.23
N ALA A 248 -21.94 12.26 18.95
CA ALA A 248 -23.03 12.29 17.97
C ALA A 248 -24.19 13.21 18.39
N ALA A 249 -24.54 13.21 19.67
CA ALA A 249 -25.58 14.09 20.22
C ALA A 249 -25.15 15.56 20.17
N GLU A 250 -23.90 15.87 20.52
CA GLU A 250 -23.40 17.25 20.61
C GLU A 250 -23.18 17.88 19.24
N VAL A 251 -22.50 17.17 18.31
CA VAL A 251 -22.05 17.76 17.04
C VAL A 251 -22.57 17.07 15.78
N GLY A 252 -23.40 16.02 15.91
CA GLY A 252 -23.90 15.25 14.75
C GLY A 252 -24.58 16.09 13.68
N ALA A 253 -25.52 16.94 14.09
CA ALA A 253 -26.21 17.84 13.16
C ALA A 253 -25.23 18.84 12.52
N ALA A 254 -24.37 19.46 13.32
CA ALA A 254 -23.41 20.45 12.84
C ALA A 254 -22.38 19.86 11.86
N VAL A 255 -21.94 18.61 12.06
CA VAL A 255 -21.13 17.87 11.08
C VAL A 255 -21.91 17.63 9.79
N GLY A 256 -23.18 17.23 9.89
CA GLY A 256 -24.06 17.04 8.74
C GLY A 256 -24.20 18.31 7.89
N ASP A 257 -24.44 19.44 8.55
CA ASP A 257 -24.58 20.76 7.91
C ASP A 257 -23.25 21.24 7.31
N ALA A 258 -22.14 21.05 8.02
CA ALA A 258 -20.81 21.42 7.51
C ALA A 258 -20.48 20.71 6.19
N TYR A 259 -20.88 19.44 6.04
CA TYR A 259 -20.68 18.70 4.79
C TYR A 259 -21.65 19.06 3.66
N GLN A 260 -22.59 19.97 3.87
CA GLN A 260 -23.38 20.61 2.81
C GLN A 260 -22.69 21.85 2.22
N ILE A 261 -21.65 22.37 2.89
CA ILE A 261 -20.85 23.48 2.40
C ILE A 261 -19.94 22.99 1.28
N SER A 262 -20.18 23.49 0.06
CA SER A 262 -19.45 23.07 -1.14
C SER A 262 -18.02 23.61 -1.17
N ASP A 263 -17.82 24.88 -0.81
CA ASP A 263 -16.49 25.50 -0.75
C ASP A 263 -15.60 24.79 0.28
N LYS A 264 -14.37 24.45 -0.12
CA LYS A 264 -13.47 23.66 0.73
C LYS A 264 -12.97 24.44 1.94
N LEU A 265 -12.64 25.72 1.78
CA LEU A 265 -12.08 26.53 2.86
C LEU A 265 -13.14 26.83 3.91
N ASP A 266 -14.35 27.20 3.47
CA ASP A 266 -15.48 27.45 4.37
C ASP A 266 -15.88 26.17 5.11
N ARG A 267 -15.91 25.02 4.42
CA ARG A 267 -16.17 23.73 5.06
C ARG A 267 -15.11 23.38 6.09
N GLN A 268 -13.83 23.61 5.79
CA GLN A 268 -12.73 23.33 6.72
C GLN A 268 -12.81 24.24 7.96
N ALA A 269 -13.10 25.53 7.77
CA ALA A 269 -13.32 26.46 8.87
C ALA A 269 -14.47 26.00 9.77
N ARG A 270 -15.62 25.66 9.17
CA ARG A 270 -16.80 25.17 9.91
C ARG A 270 -16.50 23.88 10.67
N LEU A 271 -15.84 22.90 10.04
CA LEU A 271 -15.45 21.66 10.73
C LEU A 271 -14.44 21.93 11.87
N GLY A 272 -13.59 22.95 11.73
CA GLY A 272 -12.71 23.42 12.81
C GLY A 272 -13.47 23.94 14.02
N GLU A 273 -14.50 24.77 13.78
CA GLU A 273 -15.41 25.25 14.83
C GLU A 273 -16.15 24.10 15.53
N VAL A 274 -16.69 23.16 14.74
CA VAL A 274 -17.41 22.00 15.27
C VAL A 274 -16.50 21.12 16.13
N LYS A 275 -15.23 20.93 15.72
CA LYS A 275 -14.23 20.25 16.54
C LYS A 275 -13.93 20.98 17.84
N ALA A 276 -13.80 22.30 17.79
CA ALA A 276 -13.58 23.12 18.97
C ALA A 276 -14.78 23.05 19.94
N GLN A 277 -16.01 23.07 19.42
CA GLN A 277 -17.23 22.89 20.20
C GLN A 277 -17.25 21.53 20.90
N ALA A 278 -16.99 20.43 20.16
CA ALA A 278 -16.97 19.09 20.74
C ALA A 278 -15.95 18.97 21.87
N VAL A 279 -14.75 19.54 21.69
CA VAL A 279 -13.71 19.54 22.74
C VAL A 279 -14.13 20.37 23.93
N ALA A 280 -14.68 21.57 23.72
CA ALA A 280 -15.12 22.44 24.82
C ALA A 280 -16.29 21.86 25.62
N ALA A 281 -17.17 21.10 24.98
CA ALA A 281 -18.35 20.50 25.63
C ALA A 281 -18.02 19.19 26.36
N LEU A 282 -17.09 18.37 25.83
CA LEU A 282 -16.87 17.00 26.29
C LEU A 282 -15.56 16.82 27.06
N CYS A 283 -14.56 17.69 26.89
CA CYS A 283 -13.37 17.68 27.73
C CYS A 283 -13.59 18.62 28.92
N ASN A 284 -13.43 18.10 30.14
CA ASN A 284 -13.45 18.87 31.37
C ASN A 284 -12.34 18.40 32.32
N ASP A 285 -12.25 18.97 33.52
CA ASP A 285 -11.21 18.64 34.51
C ASP A 285 -11.52 17.37 35.33
N ASP A 286 -12.61 16.65 35.02
CA ASP A 286 -12.95 15.41 35.70
C ASP A 286 -11.98 14.29 35.31
N ALA A 287 -11.62 13.43 36.27
CA ALA A 287 -10.67 12.34 36.05
C ALA A 287 -11.16 11.31 35.01
N ASP A 288 -12.48 11.20 34.81
CA ASP A 288 -13.13 10.29 33.87
C ASP A 288 -13.46 10.95 32.52
N ALA A 289 -13.07 12.21 32.32
CA ALA A 289 -13.36 12.95 31.10
C ALA A 289 -12.55 12.41 29.90
N PRO A 290 -13.17 12.34 28.70
CA PRO A 290 -12.46 11.91 27.50
C PRO A 290 -11.34 12.90 27.15
N SER A 291 -10.18 12.36 26.75
CA SER A 291 -9.08 13.21 26.33
C SER A 291 -9.45 13.96 25.04
N LYS A 292 -8.80 15.11 24.81
CA LYS A 292 -8.95 15.87 23.56
C LYS A 292 -8.68 15.01 22.33
N SER A 293 -7.72 14.09 22.40
CA SER A 293 -7.38 13.18 21.30
C SER A 293 -8.55 12.23 21.00
N ASP A 294 -9.17 11.68 22.03
CA ASP A 294 -10.28 10.73 21.89
C ASP A 294 -11.52 11.41 21.31
N VAL A 295 -11.87 12.60 21.80
CA VAL A 295 -12.97 13.40 21.26
C VAL A 295 -12.74 13.69 19.77
N LEU A 296 -11.57 14.21 19.40
CA LEU A 296 -11.25 14.51 17.99
C LEU A 296 -11.22 13.25 17.11
N GLY A 297 -10.76 12.13 17.66
CA GLY A 297 -10.81 10.82 17.00
C GLY A 297 -12.24 10.38 16.73
N MET A 298 -13.15 10.53 17.69
CA MET A 298 -14.57 10.20 17.54
C MET A 298 -15.29 11.14 16.58
N VAL A 299 -15.00 12.45 16.61
CA VAL A 299 -15.52 13.40 15.60
C VAL A 299 -15.06 12.96 14.21
N SER A 300 -13.79 12.58 14.03
CA SER A 300 -13.28 12.12 12.74
C SER A 300 -13.97 10.83 12.25
N LYS A 301 -14.33 9.92 13.16
CA LYS A 301 -15.13 8.73 12.82
C LYS A 301 -16.55 9.11 12.40
N LEU A 302 -17.18 10.05 13.10
CA LEU A 302 -18.50 10.58 12.79
C LEU A 302 -18.51 11.25 11.41
N GLU A 303 -17.53 12.11 11.11
CA GLU A 303 -17.35 12.72 9.80
C GLU A 303 -17.29 11.65 8.69
N LYS A 304 -16.44 10.62 8.88
CA LYS A 304 -16.32 9.50 7.93
C LYS A 304 -17.65 8.77 7.74
N HIS A 305 -18.39 8.51 8.81
CA HIS A 305 -19.69 7.84 8.77
C HIS A 305 -20.73 8.68 8.02
N THR A 306 -20.84 9.98 8.35
CA THR A 306 -21.80 10.90 7.74
C THR A 306 -21.59 11.01 6.24
N VAL A 307 -20.35 11.26 5.79
CA VAL A 307 -20.06 11.38 4.35
C VAL A 307 -20.37 10.08 3.61
N ARG A 308 -19.98 8.92 4.15
CA ARG A 308 -20.23 7.62 3.50
C ARG A 308 -21.73 7.33 3.41
N SER A 309 -22.48 7.56 4.48
CA SER A 309 -23.90 7.25 4.55
C SER A 309 -24.70 8.02 3.50
N ARG A 310 -24.41 9.32 3.33
CA ARG A 310 -25.07 10.17 2.32
C ARG A 310 -24.81 9.68 0.89
N VAL A 311 -23.54 9.38 0.57
CA VAL A 311 -23.19 8.88 -0.76
C VAL A 311 -23.86 7.53 -1.05
N VAL A 312 -23.93 6.63 -0.07
CA VAL A 312 -24.62 5.33 -0.22
C VAL A 312 -26.13 5.49 -0.33
N ALA A 313 -26.71 6.48 0.36
CA ALA A 313 -28.13 6.81 0.26
C ALA A 313 -28.52 7.51 -1.06
N GLY A 314 -27.56 7.81 -1.94
CA GLY A 314 -27.79 8.49 -3.20
C GLY A 314 -27.99 10.00 -3.09
N GLU A 315 -27.66 10.59 -1.93
CA GLU A 315 -27.64 12.04 -1.77
C GLU A 315 -26.50 12.69 -2.57
N PRO A 316 -26.62 13.98 -2.93
CA PRO A 316 -25.52 14.73 -3.53
C PRO A 316 -24.25 14.66 -2.67
N ARG A 317 -23.09 14.61 -3.33
CA ARG A 317 -21.79 14.68 -2.67
C ARG A 317 -21.59 16.06 -2.04
N ILE A 318 -20.49 16.19 -1.30
CA ILE A 318 -20.11 17.40 -0.56
C ILE A 318 -20.12 18.67 -1.42
N ASP A 319 -19.76 18.56 -2.70
CA ASP A 319 -19.76 19.67 -3.65
C ASP A 319 -20.98 19.69 -4.59
N GLY A 320 -22.08 19.05 -4.18
CA GLY A 320 -23.36 19.00 -4.90
C GLY A 320 -23.42 18.04 -6.08
N ARG A 321 -22.30 17.41 -6.47
CA ARG A 321 -22.26 16.49 -7.62
C ARG A 321 -22.88 15.13 -7.31
N ASP A 322 -23.34 14.46 -8.36
CA ASP A 322 -23.66 13.04 -8.31
C ASP A 322 -22.38 12.16 -8.40
N THR A 323 -22.58 10.85 -8.52
CA THR A 323 -21.50 9.86 -8.60
C THR A 323 -20.77 9.82 -9.94
N LYS A 324 -21.28 10.49 -10.99
CA LYS A 324 -20.78 10.41 -12.37
C LYS A 324 -20.19 11.73 -12.87
N THR A 325 -20.62 12.86 -12.31
CA THR A 325 -20.29 14.20 -12.77
C THR A 325 -18.85 14.58 -12.40
N VAL A 326 -18.07 14.96 -13.40
CA VAL A 326 -16.71 15.49 -13.25
C VAL A 326 -16.77 16.98 -12.88
N ARG A 327 -15.77 17.49 -12.14
CA ARG A 327 -15.65 18.92 -11.80
C ARG A 327 -15.35 19.74 -13.07
N GLY A 328 -15.65 21.04 -13.04
CA GLY A 328 -15.34 21.96 -14.13
C GLY A 328 -13.88 21.90 -14.56
N ILE A 329 -13.64 21.95 -15.87
CA ILE A 329 -12.31 21.83 -16.49
C ILE A 329 -11.98 23.16 -17.17
N ASN A 330 -10.78 23.67 -16.91
CA ASN A 330 -10.17 24.77 -17.65
C ASN A 330 -8.80 24.32 -18.16
N VAL A 331 -8.51 24.62 -19.43
CA VAL A 331 -7.29 24.24 -20.13
C VAL A 331 -6.71 25.47 -20.80
N GLU A 332 -5.48 25.82 -20.40
CA GLU A 332 -4.71 26.89 -21.01
C GLU A 332 -3.41 26.33 -21.57
N ILE A 333 -3.01 26.79 -22.76
CA ILE A 333 -1.76 26.42 -23.44
C ILE A 333 -0.88 27.66 -23.62
N GLY A 334 0.44 27.47 -23.63
CA GLY A 334 1.38 28.58 -23.77
C GLY A 334 1.42 29.52 -22.55
N ALA A 335 1.09 29.00 -21.37
CA ALA A 335 1.01 29.78 -20.12
C ALA A 335 2.37 30.42 -19.71
N LEU A 336 3.49 29.87 -20.17
CA LEU A 336 4.84 30.34 -19.83
C LEU A 336 5.59 30.87 -21.06
N ALA A 337 6.09 32.10 -20.96
CA ALA A 337 6.71 32.83 -22.07
C ALA A 337 8.06 32.28 -22.58
N LYS A 338 8.73 31.41 -21.82
CA LYS A 338 10.09 30.92 -22.14
C LYS A 338 10.21 29.40 -22.26
N ALA A 339 9.15 28.65 -21.92
CA ALA A 339 9.14 27.20 -22.09
C ALA A 339 9.00 26.83 -23.58
N HIS A 340 9.56 25.70 -24.04
CA HIS A 340 9.31 25.20 -25.40
C HIS A 340 7.82 24.88 -25.60
N GLY A 341 7.21 24.21 -24.61
CA GLY A 341 5.76 24.04 -24.49
C GLY A 341 5.31 24.14 -23.05
N SER A 342 4.13 24.72 -22.80
CA SER A 342 3.56 24.81 -21.45
C SER A 342 2.04 24.71 -21.46
N SER A 343 1.48 24.21 -20.35
CA SER A 343 0.04 24.21 -20.12
C SER A 343 -0.29 24.48 -18.65
N LEU A 344 -1.47 25.04 -18.41
CA LEU A 344 -2.10 25.14 -17.11
C LEU A 344 -3.44 24.38 -17.18
N PHE A 345 -3.50 23.24 -16.51
CA PHE A 345 -4.69 22.39 -16.45
C PHE A 345 -5.34 22.52 -15.08
N THR A 346 -6.62 22.86 -15.05
CA THR A 346 -7.41 22.99 -13.81
C THR A 346 -8.65 22.12 -13.88
N ARG A 347 -8.87 21.27 -12.87
CA ARG A 347 -10.08 20.46 -12.70
C ARG A 347 -10.66 20.66 -11.30
N GLY A 348 -11.66 21.54 -11.19
CA GLY A 348 -12.16 22.05 -9.92
C GLY A 348 -11.03 22.75 -9.13
N GLU A 349 -10.87 22.41 -7.86
CA GLU A 349 -9.82 22.97 -6.99
C GLU A 349 -8.44 22.28 -7.12
N THR A 350 -8.22 21.49 -8.18
CA THR A 350 -6.92 20.84 -8.46
C THR A 350 -6.33 21.43 -9.71
N GLN A 351 -5.11 21.96 -9.62
CA GLN A 351 -4.42 22.62 -10.71
C GLN A 351 -3.00 22.06 -10.89
N SER A 352 -2.55 22.00 -12.14
CA SER A 352 -1.19 21.60 -12.51
C SER A 352 -0.66 22.51 -13.61
N ILE A 353 0.59 22.95 -13.44
CA ILE A 353 1.38 23.58 -14.49
C ILE A 353 2.36 22.54 -15.04
N VAL A 354 2.32 22.32 -16.35
CA VAL A 354 3.12 21.28 -17.03
C VAL A 354 3.97 21.93 -18.12
N VAL A 355 5.22 21.50 -18.23
CA VAL A 355 6.20 22.00 -19.20
C VAL A 355 6.73 20.85 -20.03
N ALA A 356 6.87 21.07 -21.33
CA ALA A 356 7.60 20.19 -22.26
C ALA A 356 8.89 20.88 -22.69
N THR A 357 10.00 20.14 -22.68
CA THR A 357 11.35 20.60 -23.06
C THR A 357 11.92 19.77 -24.18
#